data_AF-A0A1W1VLM7-F1
#
_entry.id   AF-A0A1W1VLM7-F1
#
_cell.length_a   1.000
_cell.length_b   1.000
_cell.length_c   1.000
_cell.angle_alpha   90.00
_cell.angle_beta   90.00
_cell.angle_gamma   90.00
#
_symmetry.space_group_name_H-M   'P 1'
#
loop_
_entity.id
_entity.type
_entity.pdbx_description
1 polymer ?
#
loop_
_entity_poly.entity_id
_entity_poly.type
_entity_poly.pdbx_seq_one_letter_code
_entity_poly.pdbx_strand_id
1 'polypeptide(L)'
;MREYTTHHVIRVDRRTYPQLRAAVKDHQLQPSDENLKVMLQGQVYRPADHLLSRQVLLHDRLLQLGDLQLEAECYRLPEQEYVTLLTDSRGNYRQYPGAHQLLTALLAPMTPDAEAAWWERVHMAVAQGRQPTTAVDLVDDAWTPTAWLRDRTRLIQQGQEWFLILYFAQPPRWRRPEGRGVVGIDVGLRPLASAAVGQAHAWTFEVHWPTVADDAPAEVQTFAQILDYAAARAALEMFTVPLLASASVLVLEDLNYAQFQSNFPDVARRRAVSDWHQSWVRQRAYARRIRIEEVPAFNTSVTCSQCRGYVRGTRQGRMFSCPHGHSSDAHLNAARNLVRRYWGQRIRASAPREV
;
A
#
# COMPACT_ATOMS: atom_id res chain seq x y z
N MET A 1 5.79 28.74 -1.08
CA MET A 1 4.88 27.70 -1.59
C MET A 1 4.69 26.66 -0.50
N ARG A 2 3.49 26.09 -0.32
CA ARG A 2 3.29 25.02 0.68
C ARG A 2 3.90 23.73 0.16
N GLU A 3 4.92 23.22 0.85
CA GLU A 3 5.47 21.90 0.63
C GLU A 3 4.39 20.85 0.92
N TYR A 4 4.25 19.88 0.03
CA TYR A 4 3.30 18.79 0.22
C TYR A 4 3.99 17.65 0.97
N THR A 5 3.38 17.15 2.03
CA THR A 5 3.96 16.06 2.83
C THR A 5 3.07 14.83 2.81
N THR A 6 3.66 13.66 2.55
CA THR A 6 3.04 12.35 2.82
C THR A 6 3.45 11.86 4.20
N HIS A 7 2.65 10.96 4.76
CA HIS A 7 2.94 10.30 6.03
C HIS A 7 2.44 8.86 6.00
N HIS A 8 3.15 7.95 6.68
CA HIS A 8 2.80 6.54 6.69
C HIS A 8 2.91 5.97 8.09
N VAL A 9 1.85 5.25 8.49
CA VAL A 9 1.75 4.57 9.78
C VAL A 9 2.25 3.14 9.60
N ILE A 10 3.31 2.79 10.31
CA ILE A 10 4.01 1.51 10.23
C ILE A 10 3.83 0.80 11.57
N ARG A 11 3.54 -0.50 11.54
CA ARG A 11 3.44 -1.29 12.77
C ARG A 11 4.83 -1.53 13.35
N VAL A 12 4.96 -1.35 14.67
CA VAL A 12 6.15 -1.74 15.43
C VAL A 12 5.94 -3.16 15.97
N ASP A 13 6.97 -3.99 15.90
CA ASP A 13 6.98 -5.35 16.44
C ASP A 13 6.88 -5.31 17.97
N ARG A 14 6.10 -6.24 18.54
CA ARG A 14 5.86 -6.30 19.99
C ARG A 14 7.15 -6.53 20.78
N ARG A 15 8.18 -7.11 20.18
CA ARG A 15 9.51 -7.30 20.79
C ARG A 15 10.17 -5.97 21.18
N THR A 16 9.86 -4.88 20.48
CA THR A 16 10.38 -3.53 20.78
C THR A 16 9.61 -2.83 21.91
N TYR A 17 8.41 -3.29 22.28
CA TYR A 17 7.55 -2.56 23.23
C TYR A 17 8.17 -2.33 24.62
N PRO A 18 8.93 -3.26 25.22
CA PRO A 18 9.63 -2.99 26.48
C PRO A 18 10.59 -1.79 26.37
N GLN A 19 11.32 -1.68 25.27
CA GLN A 19 12.27 -0.60 25.02
C GLN A 19 11.55 0.74 24.84
N LEU A 20 10.41 0.77 24.13
CA LEU A 20 9.59 1.97 23.99
C LEU A 20 9.05 2.46 25.34
N ARG A 21 8.57 1.54 26.18
CA ARG A 21 8.09 1.90 27.53
C ARG A 21 9.23 2.45 28.40
N ALA A 22 10.42 1.87 28.32
CA ALA A 22 11.60 2.41 28.99
C ALA A 22 11.94 3.81 28.49
N ALA A 23 11.95 4.02 27.17
CA ALA A 23 12.20 5.33 26.57
C ALA A 23 11.16 6.39 26.97
N VAL A 24 9.89 6.02 27.19
CA VAL A 24 8.87 6.92 27.77
C VAL A 24 9.22 7.26 29.22
N LYS A 25 9.56 6.27 30.04
CA LYS A 25 9.94 6.46 31.45
C LYS A 25 11.18 7.35 31.61
N ASP A 26 12.14 7.20 30.70
CA ASP A 26 13.41 7.94 30.70
C ASP A 26 13.31 9.28 29.93
N HIS A 27 12.09 9.73 29.61
CA HIS A 27 11.80 11.00 28.93
C HIS A 27 12.44 11.16 27.52
N GLN A 28 12.88 10.06 26.92
CA GLN A 28 13.34 10.03 25.53
C GLN A 28 12.17 10.08 24.53
N LEU A 29 10.98 9.61 24.94
CA LEU A 29 9.72 9.74 24.20
C LEU A 29 8.73 10.56 25.03
N GLN A 30 8.45 11.79 24.61
CA GLN A 30 7.58 12.70 25.35
C GLN A 30 6.16 12.66 24.79
N PRO A 31 5.11 12.54 25.64
CA PRO A 31 3.74 12.62 25.17
C PRO A 31 3.48 13.99 24.53
N SER A 32 2.64 14.00 23.50
CA SER A 32 2.29 15.18 22.72
C SER A 32 0.79 15.22 22.48
N ASP A 33 0.22 16.43 22.51
CA ASP A 33 -1.18 16.71 22.18
C ASP A 33 -1.40 16.89 20.67
N GLU A 34 -0.42 16.53 19.84
CA GLU A 34 -0.53 16.58 18.38
C GLU A 34 -1.69 15.71 17.89
N ASN A 35 -2.70 16.32 17.25
CA ASN A 35 -3.76 15.58 16.58
C ASN A 35 -3.31 15.17 15.17
N LEU A 36 -2.67 14.00 15.10
CA LEU A 36 -2.33 13.36 13.84
C LEU A 36 -3.62 12.73 13.30
N LYS A 37 -4.28 13.37 12.33
CA LYS A 37 -5.52 12.92 11.65
C LYS A 37 -5.41 11.57 10.90
N VAL A 38 -4.45 10.75 11.29
CA VAL A 38 -4.02 9.48 10.70
C VAL A 38 -4.55 8.30 11.52
N MET A 39 -4.80 8.52 12.81
CA MET A 39 -5.40 7.57 13.74
C MET A 39 -6.36 8.30 14.66
N LEU A 40 -7.58 7.80 14.80
CA LEU A 40 -8.64 8.47 15.59
C LEU A 40 -8.37 8.43 17.10
N GLN A 41 -7.51 7.52 17.56
CA GLN A 41 -7.25 7.26 18.97
C GLN A 41 -5.79 6.87 19.18
N GLY A 42 -5.20 7.33 20.29
CA GLY A 42 -3.86 6.94 20.73
C GLY A 42 -3.10 8.11 21.35
N GLN A 43 -2.14 7.79 22.23
CA GLN A 43 -1.20 8.77 22.75
C GLN A 43 -0.07 8.96 21.74
N VAL A 44 0.10 10.17 21.23
CA VAL A 44 1.23 10.53 20.37
C VAL A 44 2.45 10.80 21.23
N TYR A 45 3.60 10.29 20.80
CA TYR A 45 4.89 10.52 21.40
C TYR A 45 5.85 11.16 20.40
N ARG A 46 6.51 12.24 20.84
CA ARG A 46 7.60 12.89 20.12
C ARG A 46 8.93 12.36 20.66
N PRO A 47 9.81 11.79 19.81
CA PRO A 47 11.16 11.47 20.22
C PRO A 47 11.96 12.73 20.56
N ALA A 48 12.84 12.62 21.56
CA ALA A 48 13.78 13.68 21.91
C ALA A 48 14.71 14.01 20.73
N ASP A 49 15.18 15.26 20.65
CA ASP A 49 15.91 15.76 19.47
C ASP A 49 17.18 14.96 19.15
N HIS A 50 17.86 14.40 20.16
CA HIS A 50 19.03 13.55 19.94
C HIS A 50 18.67 12.24 19.21
N LEU A 51 17.50 11.64 19.47
CA LEU A 51 17.01 10.48 18.72
C LEU A 51 16.64 10.85 17.29
N LEU A 52 16.10 12.07 17.09
CA LEU A 52 15.70 12.54 15.76
C LEU A 52 16.90 12.90 14.87
N SER A 53 18.02 13.30 15.47
CA SER A 53 19.23 13.71 14.76
C SER A 53 19.98 12.55 14.07
N ARG A 54 19.75 11.31 14.51
CA ARG A 54 20.47 10.11 14.03
C ARG A 54 19.49 8.99 13.69
N GLN A 55 18.79 9.14 12.57
CA GLN A 55 17.86 8.12 12.09
C GLN A 55 18.43 7.38 10.89
N VAL A 56 18.43 6.05 10.95
CA VAL A 56 19.02 5.19 9.92
C VAL A 56 18.23 3.89 9.84
N LEU A 57 17.85 3.48 8.63
CA LEU A 57 17.32 2.15 8.37
C LEU A 57 18.48 1.15 8.26
N LEU A 58 18.57 0.21 9.19
CA LEU A 58 19.64 -0.80 9.22
C LEU A 58 19.33 -1.98 8.31
N HIS A 59 18.06 -2.39 8.25
CA HIS A 59 17.51 -3.32 7.26
C HIS A 59 16.00 -3.13 7.19
N ASP A 60 15.30 -3.90 6.34
CA ASP A 60 13.86 -3.77 6.02
C ASP A 60 12.90 -3.72 7.20
N ARG A 61 13.35 -4.23 8.34
CA ARG A 61 12.57 -4.39 9.56
C ARG A 61 13.17 -3.68 10.78
N LEU A 62 14.27 -2.95 10.64
CA LEU A 62 14.98 -2.35 11.78
C LEU A 62 15.38 -0.91 11.48
N LEU A 63 14.69 0.02 12.15
CA LEU A 63 14.97 1.44 12.11
C LEU A 63 15.65 1.87 13.41
N GLN A 64 16.81 2.51 13.30
CA GLN A 64 17.50 3.12 14.43
C GLN A 64 17.10 4.59 14.57
N LEU A 65 16.74 5.01 15.78
CA LEU A 65 16.50 6.40 16.19
C LEU A 65 17.46 6.76 17.33
N GLY A 66 18.62 7.34 17.04
CA GLY A 66 19.69 7.51 18.03
C GLY A 66 20.13 6.17 18.59
N ASP A 67 19.96 5.96 19.90
CA ASP A 67 20.29 4.70 20.57
C ASP A 67 19.11 3.73 20.67
N LEU A 68 17.92 4.17 20.24
CA LEU A 68 16.71 3.36 20.21
C LEU A 68 16.65 2.55 18.92
N GLN A 69 16.42 1.24 19.02
CA GLN A 69 16.26 0.36 17.86
C GLN A 69 14.81 -0.11 17.77
N LEU A 70 14.18 0.13 16.63
CA LEU A 70 12.78 -0.18 16.40
C LEU A 70 12.66 -1.30 15.37
N GLU A 71 12.16 -2.47 15.79
CA GLU A 71 11.71 -3.46 14.83
C GLU A 71 10.37 -2.99 14.25
N ALA A 72 10.37 -2.51 13.02
CA ALA A 72 9.20 -1.92 12.35
C ALA A 72 9.16 -2.33 10.88
N GLU A 73 7.97 -2.55 10.33
CA GLU A 73 7.79 -3.03 8.95
C GLU A 73 8.06 -1.94 7.88
N CYS A 74 9.26 -1.34 7.86
CA CYS A 74 9.60 -0.21 6.99
C CYS A 74 9.55 -0.55 5.49
N TYR A 75 9.71 -1.82 5.11
CA TYR A 75 9.46 -2.30 3.74
C TYR A 75 8.01 -2.08 3.26
N ARG A 76 7.10 -1.70 4.16
CA ARG A 76 5.69 -1.40 3.87
C ARG A 76 5.41 0.07 3.56
N LEU A 77 6.46 0.86 3.38
CA LEU A 77 6.32 2.16 2.78
C LEU A 77 6.00 2.02 1.28
N PRO A 78 5.26 2.99 0.70
CA PRO A 78 5.19 3.11 -0.75
C PRO A 78 6.59 3.28 -1.34
N GLU A 79 6.73 2.93 -2.62
CA GLU A 79 8.03 2.68 -3.24
C GLU A 79 8.94 3.91 -3.15
N GLN A 80 8.45 5.08 -3.55
CA GLN A 80 9.19 6.35 -3.53
C GLN A 80 9.72 6.74 -2.13
N GLU A 81 8.89 6.57 -1.09
CA GLU A 81 9.25 6.84 0.31
C GLU A 81 10.26 5.81 0.83
N TYR A 82 10.12 4.56 0.42
CA TYR A 82 11.05 3.51 0.77
C TYR A 82 12.42 3.71 0.08
N VAL A 83 12.48 4.09 -1.21
CA VAL A 83 13.73 4.49 -1.90
C VAL A 83 14.44 5.57 -1.11
N THR A 84 13.69 6.58 -0.70
CA THR A 84 14.23 7.72 0.03
C THR A 84 14.81 7.29 1.35
N LEU A 85 14.10 6.45 2.12
CA LEU A 85 14.60 5.90 3.37
C LEU A 85 15.89 5.07 3.19
N LEU A 86 15.97 4.26 2.13
CA LEU A 86 17.15 3.48 1.78
C LEU A 86 18.34 4.36 1.38
N THR A 87 18.09 5.37 0.54
CA THR A 87 19.10 6.33 0.07
C THR A 87 19.69 7.11 1.23
N ASP A 88 18.83 7.59 2.14
CA ASP A 88 19.19 8.30 3.36
C ASP A 88 19.96 7.45 4.38
N SER A 89 19.90 6.13 4.23
CA SER A 89 20.54 5.13 5.08
C SER A 89 21.71 4.43 4.39
N ARG A 90 22.15 4.93 3.23
CA ARG A 90 23.25 4.36 2.44
C ARG A 90 24.51 4.21 3.30
N GLY A 91 25.20 3.08 3.13
CA GLY A 91 26.37 2.70 3.92
C GLY A 91 26.05 1.91 5.19
N ASN A 92 24.88 2.15 5.80
CA ASN A 92 24.43 1.44 7.00
C ASN A 92 23.42 0.33 6.68
N TYR A 93 22.58 0.55 5.68
CA TYR A 93 21.57 -0.43 5.28
C TYR A 93 22.20 -1.75 4.81
N ARG A 94 21.55 -2.85 5.19
CA ARG A 94 21.95 -4.23 4.90
C ARG A 94 20.76 -4.98 4.30
N GLN A 95 21.02 -5.76 3.27
CA GLN A 95 19.99 -6.49 2.53
C GLN A 95 20.48 -7.88 2.12
N TYR A 96 19.55 -8.81 1.91
CA TYR A 96 19.89 -10.09 1.33
C TYR A 96 20.39 -9.95 -0.12
N PRO A 97 21.45 -10.68 -0.51
CA PRO A 97 21.97 -10.63 -1.86
C PRO A 97 20.94 -11.15 -2.86
N GLY A 98 20.89 -10.53 -4.04
CA GLY A 98 19.99 -10.96 -5.12
C GLY A 98 18.51 -10.55 -4.93
N ALA A 99 18.20 -9.67 -3.97
CA ALA A 99 16.83 -9.27 -3.66
C ALA A 99 16.08 -8.70 -4.88
N HIS A 100 16.75 -7.90 -5.73
CA HIS A 100 16.15 -7.34 -6.94
C HIS A 100 15.71 -8.42 -7.94
N GLN A 101 16.59 -9.40 -8.19
CA GLN A 101 16.31 -10.50 -9.12
C GLN A 101 15.18 -11.39 -8.59
N LEU A 102 15.18 -11.66 -7.28
CA LEU A 102 14.12 -12.41 -6.61
C LEU A 102 12.77 -11.69 -6.69
N LEU A 103 12.75 -10.37 -6.46
CA LEU A 103 11.58 -9.52 -6.61
C LEU A 103 11.05 -9.53 -8.05
N THR A 104 11.94 -9.29 -9.03
CA THR A 104 11.58 -9.20 -10.44
C THR A 104 10.94 -10.49 -10.96
N ALA A 105 11.40 -11.64 -10.48
CA ALA A 105 10.81 -12.94 -10.82
C ALA A 105 9.34 -13.06 -10.40
N LEU A 106 8.92 -12.40 -9.31
CA LEU A 106 7.52 -12.43 -8.83
C LEU A 106 6.56 -11.55 -9.65
N LEU A 107 7.10 -10.64 -10.47
CA LEU A 107 6.29 -9.76 -11.32
C LEU A 107 5.78 -10.46 -12.59
N ALA A 108 6.22 -11.70 -12.85
CA ALA A 108 5.76 -12.52 -13.95
C ALA A 108 5.23 -13.87 -13.44
N PRO A 109 4.28 -14.52 -14.14
CA PRO A 109 3.86 -15.88 -13.80
C PRO A 109 5.05 -16.86 -13.83
N MET A 110 5.13 -17.73 -12.82
CA MET A 110 6.16 -18.78 -12.76
C MET A 110 5.57 -20.17 -13.00
N THR A 111 6.34 -21.03 -13.67
CA THR A 111 6.09 -22.48 -13.68
C THR A 111 6.47 -23.09 -12.33
N PRO A 112 6.00 -24.32 -11.99
CA PRO A 112 6.40 -25.00 -10.77
C PRO A 112 7.93 -25.12 -10.61
N ASP A 113 8.65 -25.46 -11.68
CA ASP A 113 10.12 -25.60 -11.65
C ASP A 113 10.81 -24.24 -11.41
N ALA A 114 10.30 -23.16 -12.02
CA ALA A 114 10.81 -21.81 -11.81
C ALA A 114 10.58 -21.33 -10.37
N GLU A 115 9.45 -21.68 -9.78
CA GLU A 115 9.12 -21.39 -8.38
C GLU A 115 10.02 -22.19 -7.41
N ALA A 116 10.27 -23.47 -7.69
CA ALA A 116 11.22 -24.27 -6.90
C ALA A 116 12.63 -23.65 -6.93
N ALA A 117 13.12 -23.28 -8.12
CA ALA A 117 14.41 -22.60 -8.26
C ALA A 117 14.41 -21.21 -7.59
N TRP A 118 13.27 -20.52 -7.55
CA TRP A 118 13.13 -19.26 -6.82
C TRP A 118 13.30 -19.48 -5.31
N TRP A 119 12.65 -20.50 -4.73
CA TRP A 119 12.80 -20.85 -3.32
C TRP A 119 14.25 -21.21 -2.96
N GLU A 120 14.94 -22.01 -3.78
CA GLU A 120 16.35 -22.32 -3.57
C GLU A 120 17.21 -21.05 -3.47
N ARG A 121 16.96 -20.06 -4.34
CA ARG A 121 17.66 -18.77 -4.30
C ARG A 121 17.30 -17.95 -3.06
N VAL A 122 16.06 -17.98 -2.58
CA VAL A 122 15.67 -17.34 -1.29
C VAL A 122 16.44 -17.98 -0.14
N HIS A 123 16.51 -19.31 -0.09
CA HIS A 123 17.27 -20.04 0.92
C HIS A 123 18.75 -19.67 0.89
N MET A 124 19.36 -19.65 -0.30
CA MET A 124 20.76 -19.24 -0.47
C MET A 124 21.01 -17.81 -0.01
N ALA A 125 20.13 -16.87 -0.36
CA ALA A 125 20.26 -15.48 0.03
C ALA A 125 20.19 -15.31 1.56
N VAL A 126 19.26 -16.02 2.23
CA VAL A 126 19.16 -16.00 3.69
C VAL A 126 20.38 -16.63 4.35
N ALA A 127 20.87 -17.75 3.83
CA ALA A 127 22.07 -18.42 4.34
C ALA A 127 23.33 -17.54 4.24
N GLN A 128 23.43 -16.70 3.21
CA GLN A 128 24.52 -15.73 3.05
C GLN A 128 24.39 -14.52 3.98
N GLY A 129 23.24 -14.35 4.64
CA GLY A 129 22.96 -13.23 5.51
C GLY A 129 22.79 -11.90 4.77
N ARG A 130 22.45 -10.86 5.52
CA ARG A 130 22.32 -9.51 4.98
C ARG A 130 23.70 -8.90 4.76
N GLN A 131 23.92 -8.30 3.61
CA GLN A 131 25.17 -7.68 3.19
C GLN A 131 25.00 -6.16 3.02
N PRO A 132 26.07 -5.36 3.20
CA PRO A 132 26.07 -3.96 2.77
C PRO A 132 25.70 -3.88 1.29
N THR A 133 24.68 -3.08 0.96
CA THR A 133 24.36 -2.77 -0.43
C THR A 133 24.63 -1.30 -0.72
N THR A 134 25.18 -1.04 -1.90
CA THR A 134 25.32 0.31 -2.46
C THR A 134 24.13 0.68 -3.36
N ALA A 135 23.36 -0.33 -3.79
CA ALA A 135 22.21 -0.20 -4.66
C ALA A 135 20.90 -0.29 -3.86
N VAL A 136 19.84 0.31 -4.41
CA VAL A 136 18.50 0.25 -3.83
C VAL A 136 17.73 -0.84 -4.60
N ASP A 137 17.90 -2.10 -4.18
CA ASP A 137 17.55 -3.26 -5.01
C ASP A 137 16.04 -3.64 -4.98
N LEU A 138 15.22 -3.06 -4.10
CA LEU A 138 13.79 -3.41 -3.95
C LEU A 138 12.81 -2.41 -4.60
N VAL A 139 13.29 -1.57 -5.52
CA VAL A 139 12.54 -0.44 -6.08
C VAL A 139 12.87 -0.20 -7.55
N ASP A 140 11.94 0.40 -8.29
CA ASP A 140 12.08 0.89 -9.67
C ASP A 140 12.41 2.40 -9.70
N ASP A 141 13.25 2.83 -10.64
CA ASP A 141 13.82 4.19 -10.77
C ASP A 141 12.81 5.24 -11.31
N ALA A 142 11.54 4.87 -11.47
CA ALA A 142 10.54 5.67 -12.17
C ALA A 142 10.04 6.93 -11.42
N TRP A 143 10.45 7.15 -10.16
CA TRP A 143 9.85 8.15 -9.28
C TRP A 143 10.77 9.33 -8.96
N THR A 144 10.16 10.53 -8.87
CA THR A 144 10.86 11.73 -8.41
C THR A 144 11.32 11.55 -6.96
N PRO A 145 12.53 11.93 -6.56
CA PRO A 145 12.96 11.79 -5.17
C PRO A 145 12.02 12.49 -4.18
N THR A 146 11.73 11.85 -3.05
CA THR A 146 11.17 12.52 -1.86
C THR A 146 12.28 12.86 -0.89
N ALA A 147 11.98 13.66 0.13
CA ALA A 147 12.89 13.89 1.24
C ALA A 147 12.27 13.37 2.54
N TRP A 148 13.01 12.57 3.29
CA TRP A 148 12.57 12.06 4.59
C TRP A 148 12.64 13.18 5.63
N LEU A 149 11.50 13.53 6.22
CA LEU A 149 11.38 14.56 7.25
C LEU A 149 11.62 13.94 8.63
N ARG A 150 12.89 13.68 8.93
CA ARG A 150 13.35 13.01 10.15
C ARG A 150 12.84 13.67 11.43
N ASP A 151 12.87 14.99 11.52
CA ASP A 151 12.39 15.79 12.65
C ASP A 151 10.88 15.61 12.95
N ARG A 152 10.13 15.08 11.97
CA ARG A 152 8.70 14.81 12.08
C ARG A 152 8.38 13.37 12.44
N THR A 153 9.36 12.49 12.64
CA THR A 153 9.11 11.13 13.13
C THR A 153 8.31 11.14 14.44
N ARG A 154 7.25 10.33 14.51
CA ARG A 154 6.39 10.18 15.70
C ARG A 154 6.16 8.72 16.01
N LEU A 155 5.84 8.43 17.27
CA LEU A 155 5.28 7.15 17.69
C LEU A 155 3.85 7.35 18.21
N ILE A 156 2.99 6.37 18.01
CA ILE A 156 1.65 6.34 18.61
C ILE A 156 1.49 5.05 19.40
N GLN A 157 1.02 5.19 20.64
CA GLN A 157 0.51 4.06 21.41
C GLN A 157 -1.02 4.04 21.35
N GLN A 158 -1.61 3.00 20.76
CA GLN A 158 -3.05 2.77 20.75
C GLN A 158 -3.36 1.47 21.51
N GLY A 159 -3.87 1.60 22.73
CA GLY A 159 -4.04 0.47 23.63
C GLY A 159 -2.69 -0.18 23.94
N GLN A 160 -2.54 -1.45 23.54
CA GLN A 160 -1.29 -2.19 23.72
C GLN A 160 -0.37 -2.17 22.49
N GLU A 161 -0.81 -1.61 21.36
CA GLU A 161 -0.04 -1.59 20.13
C GLU A 161 0.73 -0.29 19.95
N TRP A 162 1.91 -0.38 19.32
CA TRP A 162 2.74 0.76 18.95
C TRP A 162 2.86 0.88 17.44
N PHE A 163 2.83 2.13 16.98
CA PHE A 163 2.97 2.48 15.58
C PHE A 163 4.03 3.57 15.43
N LEU A 164 4.79 3.48 14.34
CA LEU A 164 5.77 4.47 13.90
C LEU A 164 5.14 5.29 12.78
N ILE A 165 5.29 6.61 12.81
CA ILE A 165 4.88 7.49 11.72
C ILE A 165 6.10 8.16 11.14
N LEU A 166 6.30 7.95 9.83
CA LEU A 166 7.33 8.60 9.05
C LEU A 166 6.69 9.59 8.08
N TYR A 167 7.36 10.74 7.88
CA TYR A 167 6.91 11.82 7.02
C TYR A 167 7.88 12.02 5.87
N PHE A 168 7.35 12.36 4.71
CA PHE A 168 8.15 12.61 3.52
C PHE A 168 7.65 13.86 2.81
N ALA A 169 8.57 14.75 2.46
CA ALA A 169 8.29 15.86 1.58
C ALA A 169 8.23 15.36 0.13
N GLN A 170 7.15 15.71 -0.56
CA GLN A 170 7.00 15.48 -1.99
C GLN A 170 7.51 16.71 -2.74
N PRO A 171 8.20 16.51 -3.88
CA PRO A 171 8.58 17.61 -4.73
C PRO A 171 7.31 18.35 -5.21
N PRO A 172 7.35 19.68 -5.35
CA PRO A 172 6.20 20.45 -5.79
C PRO A 172 5.81 20.00 -7.21
N ARG A 173 4.67 19.33 -7.35
CA ARG A 173 4.13 18.91 -8.66
C ARG A 173 3.07 19.90 -9.11
N TRP A 174 3.37 20.60 -10.20
CA TRP A 174 2.60 21.74 -10.71
C TRP A 174 1.58 21.40 -11.79
N ARG A 175 1.60 20.20 -12.35
CA ARG A 175 0.64 19.84 -13.39
C ARG A 175 -0.65 19.35 -12.74
N ARG A 176 -1.72 20.16 -12.87
CA ARG A 176 -3.08 19.64 -12.73
C ARG A 176 -3.22 18.43 -13.65
N PRO A 177 -3.93 17.36 -13.23
CA PRO A 177 -4.23 16.25 -14.12
C PRO A 177 -4.84 16.80 -15.41
N GLU A 178 -4.30 16.39 -16.55
CA GLU A 178 -4.96 16.63 -17.85
C GLU A 178 -6.20 15.74 -17.98
N GLY A 179 -6.18 14.59 -17.29
CA GLY A 179 -7.28 13.66 -17.19
C GLY A 179 -8.55 14.29 -16.65
N ARG A 180 -9.65 14.07 -17.39
CA ARG A 180 -11.01 14.49 -16.99
C ARG A 180 -11.90 13.31 -16.60
N GLY A 181 -11.37 12.09 -16.56
CA GLY A 181 -12.14 10.88 -16.33
C GLY A 181 -12.60 10.70 -14.89
N VAL A 182 -13.71 9.98 -14.73
CA VAL A 182 -14.09 9.34 -13.46
C VAL A 182 -13.65 7.89 -13.55
N VAL A 183 -12.79 7.47 -12.63
CA VAL A 183 -12.16 6.14 -12.64
C VAL A 183 -12.66 5.35 -11.46
N GLY A 184 -13.32 4.22 -11.70
CA GLY A 184 -13.73 3.28 -10.66
C GLY A 184 -12.64 2.25 -10.43
N ILE A 185 -12.36 1.92 -9.17
CA ILE A 185 -11.29 0.99 -8.78
C ILE A 185 -11.88 -0.10 -7.88
N ASP A 186 -11.86 -1.34 -8.38
CA ASP A 186 -12.16 -2.57 -7.63
C ASP A 186 -10.84 -3.11 -7.06
N VAL A 187 -10.77 -3.36 -5.74
CA VAL A 187 -9.61 -4.00 -5.11
C VAL A 187 -9.93 -5.43 -4.75
N GLY A 188 -8.94 -6.31 -4.93
CA GLY A 188 -9.11 -7.74 -4.70
C GLY A 188 -7.83 -8.39 -4.20
N LEU A 189 -7.86 -9.72 -4.09
CA LEU A 189 -6.65 -10.50 -3.79
C LEU A 189 -6.00 -11.11 -5.04
N ARG A 190 -6.80 -11.36 -6.08
CA ARG A 190 -6.43 -11.87 -7.41
C ARG A 190 -7.51 -11.43 -8.42
N PRO A 191 -7.30 -10.38 -9.22
CA PRO A 191 -6.14 -9.48 -9.26
C PRO A 191 -6.00 -8.63 -7.99
N LEU A 192 -4.86 -7.92 -7.85
CA LEU A 192 -4.64 -6.96 -6.76
C LEU A 192 -5.61 -5.79 -6.84
N ALA A 193 -5.77 -5.25 -8.05
CA ALA A 193 -6.71 -4.18 -8.34
C ALA A 193 -7.13 -4.22 -9.82
N SER A 194 -8.30 -3.65 -10.09
CA SER A 194 -8.83 -3.42 -11.42
C SER A 194 -9.45 -2.03 -11.49
N ALA A 195 -9.24 -1.34 -12.61
CA ALA A 195 -9.80 -0.02 -12.82
C ALA A 195 -10.52 0.10 -14.14
N ALA A 196 -11.51 0.99 -14.19
CA ALA A 196 -12.24 1.32 -15.41
C ALA A 196 -12.47 2.83 -15.54
N VAL A 197 -12.17 3.37 -16.73
CA VAL A 197 -12.53 4.74 -17.12
C VAL A 197 -13.59 4.67 -18.21
N GLY A 198 -14.85 4.90 -17.81
CA GLY A 198 -15.99 4.65 -18.68
C GLY A 198 -16.04 3.19 -19.15
N GLN A 199 -16.38 2.97 -20.42
CA GLN A 199 -16.44 1.62 -21.01
C GLN A 199 -15.14 1.19 -21.70
N ALA A 200 -14.31 2.14 -22.14
CA ALA A 200 -13.24 1.92 -23.13
C ALA A 200 -11.88 1.56 -22.53
N HIS A 201 -11.53 2.07 -21.35
CA HIS A 201 -10.22 1.86 -20.77
C HIS A 201 -10.34 1.06 -19.48
N ALA A 202 -9.56 -0.01 -19.39
CA ALA A 202 -9.51 -0.87 -18.22
C ALA A 202 -8.09 -1.39 -18.00
N TRP A 203 -7.72 -1.55 -16.74
CA TRP A 203 -6.44 -2.10 -16.33
C TRP A 203 -6.66 -3.11 -15.21
N THR A 204 -5.89 -4.20 -15.26
CA THR A 204 -5.90 -5.26 -14.24
C THR A 204 -4.45 -5.64 -13.98
N PHE A 205 -4.04 -5.68 -12.71
CA PHE A 205 -2.67 -5.99 -12.32
C PHE A 205 -2.63 -7.21 -11.40
N GLU A 206 -1.73 -8.12 -11.73
CA GLU A 206 -1.51 -9.39 -11.05
C GLU A 206 -0.03 -9.56 -10.75
N VAL A 207 0.27 -10.33 -9.72
CA VAL A 207 1.62 -10.78 -9.39
C VAL A 207 1.57 -12.26 -9.09
N HIS A 208 2.70 -12.93 -9.26
CA HIS A 208 2.85 -14.32 -8.86
C HIS A 208 2.90 -14.41 -7.33
N TRP A 209 2.29 -15.46 -6.78
CA TRP A 209 2.30 -15.72 -5.34
C TRP A 209 2.89 -17.10 -5.13
N PRO A 210 4.16 -17.20 -4.72
CA PRO A 210 4.76 -18.49 -4.46
C PRO A 210 4.02 -19.19 -3.31
N THR A 211 3.93 -20.50 -3.41
CA THR A 211 3.38 -21.35 -2.35
C THR A 211 4.40 -21.37 -1.22
N VAL A 212 3.97 -20.94 -0.03
CA VAL A 212 4.84 -20.95 1.15
C VAL A 212 5.13 -22.41 1.51
N ALA A 213 6.41 -22.77 1.58
CA ALA A 213 6.82 -24.08 2.07
C ALA A 213 6.59 -24.15 3.59
N ASP A 214 5.81 -25.14 4.03
CA ASP A 214 5.38 -25.29 5.44
C ASP A 214 6.57 -25.51 6.41
N ASP A 215 7.68 -26.03 5.92
CA ASP A 215 8.89 -26.38 6.67
C ASP A 215 10.02 -25.34 6.56
N ALA A 216 9.81 -24.24 5.83
CA ALA A 216 10.84 -23.23 5.64
C ALA A 216 11.23 -22.55 6.98
N PRO A 217 12.52 -22.29 7.24
CA PRO A 217 12.96 -21.53 8.43
C PRO A 217 12.26 -20.17 8.54
N ALA A 218 12.02 -19.69 9.76
CA ALA A 218 11.28 -18.45 10.01
C ALA A 218 11.87 -17.21 9.28
N GLU A 219 13.19 -17.14 9.13
CA GLU A 219 13.85 -16.04 8.41
C GLU A 219 13.65 -16.14 6.89
N VAL A 220 13.62 -17.36 6.34
CA VAL A 220 13.27 -17.62 4.93
C VAL A 220 11.84 -17.21 4.65
N GLN A 221 10.90 -17.61 5.51
CA GLN A 221 9.50 -17.20 5.41
C GLN A 221 9.36 -15.67 5.51
N THR A 222 10.08 -15.04 6.44
CA THR A 222 10.10 -13.58 6.60
C THR A 222 10.61 -12.89 5.33
N PHE A 223 11.73 -13.35 4.76
CA PHE A 223 12.27 -12.74 3.55
C PHE A 223 11.36 -12.94 2.33
N ALA A 224 10.78 -14.12 2.16
CA ALA A 224 9.78 -14.38 1.12
C ALA A 224 8.55 -13.47 1.27
N GLN A 225 8.05 -13.24 2.49
CA GLN A 225 6.94 -12.31 2.73
C GLN A 225 7.30 -10.86 2.39
N ILE A 226 8.54 -10.43 2.65
CA ILE A 226 9.03 -9.10 2.25
C ILE A 226 9.06 -8.99 0.72
N LEU A 227 9.52 -10.03 0.02
CA LEU A 227 9.54 -10.07 -1.45
C LEU A 227 8.13 -10.05 -2.04
N ASP A 228 7.20 -10.85 -1.50
CA ASP A 228 5.78 -10.86 -1.90
C ASP A 228 5.15 -9.47 -1.75
N TYR A 229 5.39 -8.83 -0.61
CA TYR A 229 4.89 -7.48 -0.36
C TYR A 229 5.50 -6.49 -1.35
N ALA A 230 6.82 -6.54 -1.57
CA ALA A 230 7.51 -5.66 -2.48
C ALA A 230 7.01 -5.82 -3.93
N ALA A 231 6.75 -7.05 -4.38
CA ALA A 231 6.18 -7.33 -5.70
C ALA A 231 4.78 -6.71 -5.84
N ALA A 232 3.94 -6.90 -4.82
CA ALA A 232 2.60 -6.33 -4.79
C ALA A 232 2.63 -4.79 -4.80
N ARG A 233 3.54 -4.19 -4.03
CA ARG A 233 3.78 -2.75 -3.99
C ARG A 233 4.17 -2.22 -5.38
N ALA A 234 5.17 -2.85 -6.02
CA ALA A 234 5.63 -2.44 -7.34
C ALA A 234 4.49 -2.50 -8.38
N ALA A 235 3.71 -3.59 -8.40
CA ALA A 235 2.56 -3.72 -9.28
C ALA A 235 1.48 -2.65 -9.03
N LEU A 236 1.19 -2.33 -7.77
CA LEU A 236 0.21 -1.30 -7.40
C LEU A 236 0.69 0.12 -7.70
N GLU A 237 1.98 0.41 -7.57
CA GLU A 237 2.58 1.70 -7.95
C GLU A 237 2.57 1.86 -9.49
N MET A 238 2.95 0.81 -10.23
CA MET A 238 2.80 0.78 -11.70
C MET A 238 1.35 1.01 -12.14
N PHE A 239 0.39 0.39 -11.44
CA PHE A 239 -1.04 0.61 -11.67
C PHE A 239 -1.47 2.06 -11.37
N THR A 240 -0.86 2.70 -10.36
CA THR A 240 -1.21 4.06 -9.93
C THR A 240 -0.83 5.13 -10.96
N VAL A 241 0.23 4.92 -11.74
CA VAL A 241 0.71 5.87 -12.75
C VAL A 241 -0.38 6.22 -13.79
N PRO A 242 -0.93 5.27 -14.59
CA PRO A 242 -1.94 5.57 -15.60
C PRO A 242 -3.27 6.05 -14.99
N LEU A 243 -3.63 5.58 -13.79
CA LEU A 243 -4.84 6.02 -13.08
C LEU A 243 -4.82 7.52 -12.83
N LEU A 244 -3.74 8.00 -12.21
CA LEU A 244 -3.63 9.40 -11.84
C LEU A 244 -3.39 10.32 -13.03
N ALA A 245 -2.88 9.80 -14.15
CA ALA A 245 -2.81 10.54 -15.41
C ALA A 245 -4.21 10.78 -16.03
N SER A 246 -5.12 9.82 -15.84
CA SER A 246 -6.43 9.81 -16.51
C SER A 246 -7.58 10.41 -15.67
N ALA A 247 -7.41 10.49 -14.35
CA ALA A 247 -8.48 10.79 -13.42
C ALA A 247 -8.59 12.28 -13.04
N SER A 248 -9.83 12.79 -13.03
CA SER A 248 -10.24 13.94 -12.22
C SER A 248 -10.91 13.51 -10.91
N VAL A 249 -11.50 12.29 -10.90
CA VAL A 249 -12.11 11.65 -9.74
C VAL A 249 -11.71 10.18 -9.71
N LEU A 250 -11.24 9.69 -8.56
CA LEU A 250 -11.13 8.27 -8.24
C LEU A 250 -12.32 7.85 -7.40
N VAL A 251 -13.00 6.79 -7.82
CA VAL A 251 -14.12 6.19 -7.11
C VAL A 251 -13.66 4.87 -6.51
N LEU A 252 -13.60 4.83 -5.19
CA LEU A 252 -13.14 3.67 -4.41
C LEU A 252 -14.33 3.01 -3.71
N GLU A 253 -14.15 1.74 -3.35
CA GLU A 253 -15.08 1.05 -2.46
C GLU A 253 -14.90 1.55 -1.02
N ASP A 254 -16.02 1.81 -0.34
CA ASP A 254 -16.04 2.00 1.11
C ASP A 254 -15.86 0.64 1.80
N LEU A 255 -14.60 0.24 1.97
CA LEU A 255 -14.20 -1.02 2.58
C LEU A 255 -13.90 -0.86 4.06
N ASN A 256 -14.77 -1.40 4.89
CA ASN A 256 -14.51 -1.55 6.32
C ASN A 256 -13.84 -2.91 6.61
N TYR A 257 -12.50 -2.93 6.61
CA TYR A 257 -11.71 -4.14 6.86
C TYR A 257 -12.00 -4.79 8.23
N ALA A 258 -12.47 -4.03 9.23
CA ALA A 258 -12.83 -4.59 10.54
C ALA A 258 -14.12 -5.43 10.51
N GLN A 259 -14.95 -5.30 9.47
CA GLN A 259 -16.20 -6.04 9.32
C GLN A 259 -16.05 -7.33 8.50
N PHE A 260 -14.86 -7.60 7.95
CA PHE A 260 -14.63 -8.84 7.19
C PHE A 260 -14.51 -10.02 8.16
N GLN A 261 -15.33 -11.06 7.92
CA GLN A 261 -15.30 -12.32 8.68
C GLN A 261 -14.29 -13.34 8.14
N SER A 262 -13.57 -13.00 7.07
CA SER A 262 -12.58 -13.87 6.41
C SER A 262 -11.15 -13.39 6.72
N ASN A 263 -10.15 -14.16 6.29
CA ASN A 263 -8.74 -13.74 6.32
C ASN A 263 -8.40 -12.65 5.29
N PHE A 264 -9.38 -12.07 4.60
CA PHE A 264 -9.17 -11.04 3.60
C PHE A 264 -8.34 -9.86 4.11
N PRO A 265 -8.58 -9.27 5.31
CA PRO A 265 -7.77 -8.16 5.81
C PRO A 265 -6.29 -8.51 5.94
N ASP A 266 -5.97 -9.68 6.50
CA ASP A 266 -4.58 -10.12 6.68
C ASP A 266 -3.88 -10.37 5.34
N VAL A 267 -4.59 -10.98 4.38
CA VAL A 267 -4.02 -11.23 3.05
C VAL A 267 -3.89 -9.92 2.27
N ALA A 268 -4.88 -9.02 2.33
CA ALA A 268 -4.82 -7.70 1.69
C ALA A 268 -3.69 -6.83 2.28
N ARG A 269 -3.49 -6.92 3.60
CA ARG A 269 -2.38 -6.32 4.35
C ARG A 269 -1.04 -6.88 3.88
N ARG A 270 -0.89 -8.21 3.80
CA ARG A 270 0.34 -8.88 3.32
C ARG A 270 0.66 -8.56 1.85
N ARG A 271 -0.36 -8.32 1.02
CA ARG A 271 -0.22 -8.04 -0.41
C ARG A 271 -0.26 -6.55 -0.75
N ALA A 272 0.06 -5.68 0.20
CA ALA A 272 0.04 -4.21 0.07
C ALA A 272 -1.31 -3.58 -0.34
N VAL A 273 -2.35 -4.35 -0.70
CA VAL A 273 -3.67 -3.86 -1.15
C VAL A 273 -4.31 -2.93 -0.12
N SER A 274 -4.29 -3.32 1.16
CA SER A 274 -4.87 -2.50 2.23
C SER A 274 -4.12 -1.17 2.38
N ASP A 275 -2.78 -1.23 2.39
CA ASP A 275 -1.94 -0.04 2.57
C ASP A 275 -2.08 0.91 1.38
N TRP A 276 -2.12 0.36 0.16
CA TRP A 276 -2.34 1.10 -1.06
C TRP A 276 -3.72 1.78 -1.10
N HIS A 277 -4.79 1.02 -0.82
CA HIS A 277 -6.17 1.48 -0.89
C HIS A 277 -6.50 2.53 0.19
N GLN A 278 -6.03 2.31 1.42
CA GLN A 278 -6.34 3.18 2.56
C GLN A 278 -5.40 4.38 2.68
N SER A 279 -4.18 4.29 2.13
CA SER A 279 -3.16 5.32 2.33
C SER A 279 -2.56 5.81 1.03
N TRP A 280 -1.86 4.95 0.29
CA TRP A 280 -0.94 5.42 -0.75
C TRP A 280 -1.66 6.11 -1.91
N VAL A 281 -2.64 5.43 -2.54
CA VAL A 281 -3.36 6.00 -3.69
C VAL A 281 -4.07 7.29 -3.31
N ARG A 282 -4.51 7.40 -2.05
CA ARG A 282 -5.21 8.58 -1.55
C ARG A 282 -4.31 9.77 -1.40
N GLN A 283 -3.15 9.57 -0.79
CA GLN A 283 -2.13 10.59 -0.67
C GLN A 283 -1.58 11.00 -2.05
N ARG A 284 -1.42 10.05 -2.99
CA ARG A 284 -1.00 10.38 -4.36
C ARG A 284 -2.07 11.19 -5.12
N ALA A 285 -3.35 10.84 -4.95
CA ALA A 285 -4.47 11.60 -5.53
C ALA A 285 -4.59 13.00 -4.93
N TYR A 286 -4.50 13.13 -3.59
CA TYR A 286 -4.55 14.42 -2.90
C TYR A 286 -3.41 15.35 -3.35
N ALA A 287 -2.19 14.82 -3.51
CA ALA A 287 -1.05 15.58 -4.05
C ALA A 287 -1.31 16.16 -5.45
N ARG A 288 -2.11 15.47 -6.26
CA ARG A 288 -2.49 15.87 -7.62
C ARG A 288 -3.83 16.60 -7.68
N ARG A 289 -4.44 16.91 -6.53
CA ARG A 289 -5.80 17.52 -6.43
C ARG A 289 -6.87 16.70 -7.15
N ILE A 290 -6.68 15.38 -7.23
CA ILE A 290 -7.68 14.44 -7.73
C ILE A 290 -8.64 14.16 -6.59
N ARG A 291 -9.94 14.28 -6.85
CA ARG A 291 -10.95 14.01 -5.83
C ARG A 291 -11.10 12.50 -5.64
N ILE A 292 -11.27 12.08 -4.40
CA ILE A 292 -11.61 10.70 -4.04
C ILE A 292 -13.05 10.69 -3.59
N GLU A 293 -13.82 9.74 -4.10
CA GLU A 293 -15.20 9.51 -3.75
C GLU A 293 -15.33 8.04 -3.35
N GLU A 294 -15.95 7.79 -2.20
CA GLU A 294 -16.22 6.44 -1.72
C GLU A 294 -17.67 6.08 -2.02
N VAL A 295 -17.87 4.88 -2.54
CA VAL A 295 -19.20 4.34 -2.78
C VAL A 295 -19.35 3.01 -2.05
N PRO A 296 -20.58 2.65 -1.62
CA PRO A 296 -20.79 1.36 -0.97
C PRO A 296 -20.31 0.21 -1.86
N ALA A 297 -19.66 -0.80 -1.27
CA ALA A 297 -19.05 -1.93 -1.99
C ALA A 297 -20.06 -3.05 -2.36
N PHE A 298 -21.21 -3.13 -1.69
CA PHE A 298 -22.10 -4.29 -1.79
C PHE A 298 -22.55 -4.56 -3.24
N ASN A 299 -22.56 -5.82 -3.70
CA ASN A 299 -23.07 -6.25 -5.01
C ASN A 299 -22.42 -5.63 -6.28
N THR A 300 -21.25 -4.99 -6.17
CA THR A 300 -20.53 -4.42 -7.33
C THR A 300 -20.16 -5.49 -8.36
N SER A 301 -19.73 -6.66 -7.92
CA SER A 301 -19.31 -7.76 -8.80
C SER A 301 -20.45 -8.63 -9.38
N VAL A 302 -21.68 -8.53 -8.86
CA VAL A 302 -22.84 -9.35 -9.30
C VAL A 302 -23.92 -8.54 -10.02
N THR A 303 -23.73 -7.23 -10.15
CA THR A 303 -24.64 -6.36 -10.92
C THR A 303 -24.08 -6.19 -12.33
N CYS A 304 -24.89 -6.21 -13.38
CA CYS A 304 -24.41 -5.94 -14.73
C CYS A 304 -24.11 -4.45 -14.94
N SER A 305 -22.87 -4.13 -15.31
CA SER A 305 -22.44 -2.75 -15.61
C SER A 305 -22.95 -2.21 -16.96
N GLN A 306 -23.43 -3.08 -17.85
CA GLN A 306 -23.91 -2.71 -19.19
C GLN A 306 -25.44 -2.52 -19.25
N CYS A 307 -26.19 -3.26 -18.43
CA CYS A 307 -27.66 -3.15 -18.41
C CYS A 307 -28.12 -1.81 -17.84
N ARG A 308 -29.17 -1.23 -18.43
CA ARG A 308 -29.97 -0.19 -17.79
C ARG A 308 -30.67 -0.80 -16.56
N GLY A 309 -30.67 -0.11 -15.43
CA GLY A 309 -31.21 -0.64 -14.16
C GLY A 309 -30.29 -1.62 -13.40
N TYR A 310 -30.78 -2.17 -12.30
CA TYR A 310 -30.03 -3.05 -11.41
C TYR A 310 -30.29 -4.52 -11.74
N VAL A 311 -29.66 -5.00 -12.81
CA VAL A 311 -29.80 -6.40 -13.26
C VAL A 311 -28.72 -7.24 -12.59
N ARG A 312 -29.12 -8.23 -11.80
CA ARG A 312 -28.19 -9.21 -11.21
C ARG A 312 -27.77 -10.23 -12.27
N GLY A 313 -26.49 -10.60 -12.25
CA GLY A 313 -25.93 -11.70 -13.02
C GLY A 313 -25.27 -12.73 -12.10
N THR A 314 -24.58 -13.68 -12.71
CA THR A 314 -23.86 -14.76 -12.03
C THR A 314 -22.36 -14.53 -12.18
N ARG A 315 -21.63 -14.70 -11.08
CA ARG A 315 -20.16 -14.69 -11.08
C ARG A 315 -19.64 -16.12 -10.90
N GLN A 316 -18.73 -16.52 -11.78
CA GLN A 316 -17.99 -17.78 -11.69
C GLN A 316 -16.50 -17.48 -11.82
N GLY A 317 -15.82 -17.37 -10.66
CA GLY A 317 -14.43 -16.94 -10.61
C GLY A 317 -14.22 -15.53 -11.18
N ARG A 318 -13.45 -15.44 -12.27
CA ARG A 318 -13.16 -14.19 -12.99
C ARG A 318 -14.26 -13.79 -13.98
N MET A 319 -15.17 -14.70 -14.33
CA MET A 319 -16.19 -14.42 -15.33
C MET A 319 -17.48 -13.94 -14.65
N PHE A 320 -18.06 -12.89 -15.22
CA PHE A 320 -19.41 -12.43 -14.92
C PHE A 320 -20.31 -12.68 -16.15
N SER A 321 -21.53 -13.15 -15.90
CA SER A 321 -22.54 -13.41 -16.93
C SER A 321 -23.88 -12.81 -16.54
N CYS A 322 -24.46 -12.01 -17.42
CA CYS A 322 -25.76 -11.36 -17.25
C CYS A 322 -26.87 -12.12 -17.99
N PRO A 323 -28.10 -12.19 -17.46
CA PRO A 323 -29.24 -12.80 -18.16
C PRO A 323 -29.61 -12.13 -19.50
N HIS A 324 -29.17 -10.90 -19.74
CA HIS A 324 -29.38 -10.20 -21.02
C HIS A 324 -28.25 -10.46 -22.04
N GLY A 325 -27.38 -11.45 -21.80
CA GLY A 325 -26.35 -11.87 -22.75
C GLY A 325 -25.00 -11.16 -22.62
N HIS A 326 -24.85 -10.20 -21.70
CA HIS A 326 -23.55 -9.58 -21.45
C HIS A 326 -22.63 -10.53 -20.67
N SER A 327 -21.38 -10.65 -21.09
CA SER A 327 -20.32 -11.33 -20.33
C SER A 327 -19.07 -10.48 -20.29
N SER A 328 -18.35 -10.51 -19.17
CA SER A 328 -17.10 -9.77 -19.00
C SER A 328 -16.28 -10.33 -17.83
N ASP A 329 -15.05 -9.83 -17.68
CA ASP A 329 -14.30 -9.98 -16.43
C ASP A 329 -15.10 -9.34 -15.27
N ALA A 330 -15.21 -10.06 -14.15
CA ALA A 330 -16.01 -9.70 -13.00
C ALA A 330 -15.44 -8.50 -12.22
N HIS A 331 -14.12 -8.34 -12.20
CA HIS A 331 -13.43 -7.23 -11.56
C HIS A 331 -13.58 -5.94 -12.37
N LEU A 332 -13.47 -6.05 -13.71
CA LEU A 332 -13.77 -4.92 -14.59
C LEU A 332 -15.25 -4.51 -14.52
N ASN A 333 -16.15 -5.48 -14.41
CA ASN A 333 -17.57 -5.22 -14.19
C ASN A 333 -17.81 -4.48 -12.86
N ALA A 334 -17.15 -4.92 -11.79
CA ALA A 334 -17.22 -4.26 -10.49
C ALA A 334 -16.70 -2.81 -10.56
N ALA A 335 -15.51 -2.58 -11.12
CA ALA A 335 -14.93 -1.26 -11.32
C ALA A 335 -15.88 -0.31 -12.10
N ARG A 336 -16.50 -0.80 -13.17
CA ARG A 336 -17.52 -0.02 -13.94
C ARG A 336 -18.76 0.29 -13.11
N ASN A 337 -19.22 -0.65 -12.27
CA ASN A 337 -20.34 -0.41 -11.38
C ASN A 337 -20.05 0.65 -10.32
N LEU A 338 -18.81 0.81 -9.86
CA LEU A 338 -18.42 1.89 -8.96
C LEU A 338 -18.61 3.26 -9.63
N VAL A 339 -18.12 3.42 -10.87
CA VAL A 339 -18.34 4.64 -11.66
C VAL A 339 -19.84 4.94 -11.81
N ARG A 340 -20.64 3.90 -12.10
CA ARG A 340 -22.08 4.04 -12.23
C ARG A 340 -22.75 4.49 -10.93
N ARG A 341 -22.33 3.96 -9.78
CA ARG A 341 -22.84 4.37 -8.45
C ARG A 341 -22.53 5.81 -8.15
N TYR A 342 -21.29 6.23 -8.40
CA TYR A 342 -20.88 7.61 -8.26
C TYR A 342 -21.82 8.55 -9.04
N TRP A 343 -22.06 8.28 -10.33
CA TRP A 343 -22.97 9.09 -11.12
C TRP A 343 -24.41 9.06 -10.61
N GLY A 344 -24.89 7.89 -10.18
CA GLY A 344 -26.22 7.76 -9.56
C GLY A 344 -26.37 8.62 -8.31
N GLN A 345 -25.35 8.67 -7.44
CA GLN A 345 -25.35 9.54 -6.25
C GLN A 345 -25.32 11.03 -6.63
N ARG A 346 -24.51 11.42 -7.63
CA ARG A 346 -24.42 12.82 -8.09
C ARG A 346 -25.74 13.31 -8.69
N ILE A 347 -26.43 12.48 -9.45
CA ILE A 347 -27.76 12.81 -10.01
C ILE A 347 -28.76 13.02 -8.87
N ARG A 348 -28.83 12.11 -7.89
CA ARG A 348 -29.71 12.25 -6.72
C ARG A 348 -29.41 13.50 -5.89
N ALA A 349 -28.13 13.82 -5.69
CA ALA A 349 -27.71 15.01 -4.95
C ALA A 349 -28.02 16.33 -5.68
N SER A 350 -28.18 16.28 -7.02
CA SER A 350 -28.50 17.45 -7.84
C SER A 350 -29.99 17.61 -8.13
N ALA A 351 -30.81 16.62 -7.78
CA ALA A 351 -32.26 16.72 -7.93
C ALA A 351 -32.81 17.78 -6.95
N PRO A 352 -33.73 18.66 -7.39
CA PRO A 352 -34.35 19.62 -6.48
C PRO A 352 -35.03 18.85 -5.34
N ARG A 353 -34.79 19.28 -4.10
CA ARG A 353 -35.53 18.76 -2.96
C ARG A 353 -36.97 19.24 -3.15
N GLU A 354 -37.90 18.31 -3.37
CA GLU A 354 -39.33 18.62 -3.24
C GLU A 354 -39.54 19.09 -1.79
N VAL A 355 -39.90 20.37 -1.66
CA VAL A 355 -40.18 21.06 -0.38
C VAL A 355 -41.61 20.79 0.02
#